data_AF-A0A849YQW1-F1
#
_entry.id   AF-A0A849YQW1-F1
#
_cell.length_a   1.000
_cell.length_b   1.000
_cell.length_c   1.000
_cell.angle_alpha   90.00
_cell.angle_beta   90.00
_cell.angle_gamma   90.00
#
_symmetry.space_group_name_H-M   'P 1'
#
loop_
_entity.id
_entity.type
_entity.pdbx_description
1 polymer ?
#
loop_
_entity_poly.entity_id
_entity_poly.type
_entity_poly.pdbx_seq_one_letter_code
_entity_poly.pdbx_strand_id
1 'polypeptide(L)'
;MRRGPRDGPKVWHNPDVLVPRRHPIVRRAEPEAPREIVPEDPIPPPAPSSRRQVVRTPGKIVSQPPPLDDKAIERERLLDKLRVAEGRQAITRAANELKKAGHQPAPDDQVSFLQLLEHTDESVVQSAIEELGRILTLEPVKRFTVLESRLRRLEELADDPATQASARRLRRQATGRETS
;
A
#
# COMPACT_ATOMS: atom_id res chain seq x y z
N MET A 1 0.99 -17.57 52.39
CA MET A 1 1.52 -17.16 51.07
C MET A 1 1.22 -18.24 50.04
N ARG A 2 0.53 -17.94 48.94
CA ARG A 2 0.35 -18.85 47.80
C ARG A 2 0.64 -18.08 46.51
N ARG A 3 1.54 -18.59 45.66
CA ARG A 3 1.81 -18.03 44.33
C ARG A 3 0.80 -18.63 43.35
N GLY A 4 0.04 -17.78 42.65
CA GLY A 4 -0.85 -18.23 41.58
C GLY A 4 -0.07 -18.70 40.33
N PRO A 5 -0.70 -19.50 39.44
CA PRO A 5 -0.07 -19.91 38.18
C PRO A 5 0.19 -18.69 37.29
N ARG A 6 1.33 -18.70 36.59
CA ARG A 6 1.60 -17.73 35.51
C ARG A 6 1.04 -18.28 34.21
N ASP A 7 -0.05 -17.71 33.72
CA ASP A 7 -0.44 -17.90 32.32
C ASP A 7 0.67 -17.37 31.40
N GLY A 8 1.23 -18.24 30.57
CA GLY A 8 2.17 -17.87 29.53
C GLY A 8 1.46 -17.16 28.37
N PRO A 9 2.19 -16.38 27.55
CA PRO A 9 1.59 -15.74 26.38
C PRO A 9 1.06 -16.81 25.41
N LYS A 10 -0.24 -16.74 25.09
CA LYS A 10 -0.88 -17.58 24.08
C LYS A 10 -0.33 -17.22 22.70
N VAL A 11 0.73 -17.93 22.27
CA VAL A 11 1.26 -17.84 20.91
C VAL A 11 0.22 -18.44 19.97
N TRP A 12 -0.52 -17.59 19.26
CA TRP A 12 -1.42 -18.03 18.21
C TRP A 12 -0.61 -18.55 17.02
N HIS A 13 -0.58 -19.87 16.86
CA HIS A 13 -0.17 -20.47 15.59
C HIS A 13 -1.21 -20.10 14.52
N ASN A 14 -0.76 -19.43 13.47
CA ASN A 14 -1.59 -19.06 12.32
C ASN A 14 -1.47 -20.17 11.26
N PRO A 15 -2.50 -21.01 11.03
CA PRO A 15 -2.37 -22.19 10.16
C PRO A 15 -2.34 -21.85 8.67
N ASP A 16 -2.78 -20.65 8.26
CA ASP A 16 -2.90 -20.24 6.85
C ASP A 16 -1.62 -19.65 6.25
N VAL A 17 -0.47 -20.29 6.47
CA VAL A 17 0.72 -20.04 5.64
C VAL A 17 0.55 -20.77 4.31
N LEU A 18 -0.24 -20.19 3.42
CA LEU A 18 -0.32 -20.59 2.01
C LEU A 18 1.03 -20.35 1.33
N VAL A 19 1.88 -21.37 1.37
CA VAL A 19 3.18 -21.40 0.68
C VAL A 19 2.96 -21.18 -0.82
N PRO A 20 3.55 -20.14 -1.44
CA PRO A 20 3.47 -19.97 -2.89
C PRO A 20 4.13 -21.15 -3.61
N ARG A 21 3.34 -21.95 -4.32
CA ARG A 21 3.86 -23.05 -5.15
C ARG A 21 4.76 -22.47 -6.25
N ARG A 22 6.06 -22.73 -6.14
CA ARG A 22 7.01 -22.47 -7.24
C ARG A 22 6.64 -23.33 -8.44
N HIS A 23 6.18 -22.70 -9.53
CA HIS A 23 6.08 -23.38 -10.82
C HIS A 23 7.50 -23.60 -11.37
N PRO A 24 7.89 -24.84 -11.73
CA PRO A 24 9.17 -25.07 -12.40
C PRO A 24 9.11 -24.55 -13.84
N ILE A 25 10.06 -23.69 -14.20
CA ILE A 25 10.28 -23.29 -15.60
C ILE A 25 10.84 -24.51 -16.34
N VAL A 26 10.02 -25.13 -17.18
CA VAL A 26 10.46 -26.23 -18.04
C VAL A 26 11.32 -25.64 -19.16
N ARG A 27 12.64 -25.80 -19.05
CA ARG A 27 13.55 -25.64 -20.19
C ARG A 27 13.22 -26.71 -21.22
N ARG A 28 12.93 -26.30 -22.46
CA ARG A 28 12.93 -27.19 -23.63
C ARG A 28 14.02 -26.73 -24.58
N ALA A 29 14.96 -27.64 -24.87
CA ALA A 29 16.01 -27.44 -25.86
C ALA A 29 15.68 -28.26 -27.13
N GLU A 30 15.92 -27.64 -28.30
CA GLU A 30 16.35 -28.23 -29.61
C GLU A 30 15.56 -29.42 -30.21
N PRO A 31 15.82 -29.86 -31.48
CA PRO A 31 16.76 -29.39 -32.53
C PRO A 31 16.01 -28.62 -33.67
N GLU A 32 16.42 -28.44 -34.95
CA GLU A 32 17.50 -29.00 -35.79
C GLU A 32 17.90 -28.05 -36.96
N ALA A 33 18.74 -28.51 -37.90
CA ALA A 33 19.23 -27.81 -39.11
C ALA A 33 18.88 -28.63 -40.39
N PRO A 34 19.58 -28.58 -41.56
CA PRO A 34 20.41 -27.52 -42.18
C PRO A 34 20.01 -27.22 -43.65
N ARG A 35 20.62 -26.21 -44.30
CA ARG A 35 21.08 -26.31 -45.72
C ARG A 35 22.03 -25.19 -46.14
N GLU A 36 23.04 -25.63 -46.88
CA GLU A 36 24.28 -24.99 -47.32
C GLU A 36 24.19 -24.60 -48.81
N ILE A 37 24.67 -23.41 -49.20
CA ILE A 37 25.24 -23.10 -50.54
C ILE A 37 26.32 -22.00 -50.39
N VAL A 38 27.52 -22.25 -50.92
CA VAL A 38 28.70 -21.35 -51.10
C VAL A 38 28.87 -21.14 -52.64
N PRO A 39 29.58 -20.13 -53.24
CA PRO A 39 30.92 -19.53 -52.94
C PRO A 39 30.95 -17.98 -52.87
N GLU A 40 31.97 -17.28 -52.32
CA GLU A 40 33.30 -16.91 -52.90
C GLU A 40 33.18 -16.21 -54.29
N ASP A 41 33.63 -14.98 -54.54
CA ASP A 41 35.00 -14.41 -54.35
C ASP A 41 34.97 -12.84 -54.15
N PRO A 42 36.07 -12.02 -54.17
CA PRO A 42 36.20 -10.87 -53.26
C PRO A 42 36.19 -9.47 -53.90
N ILE A 43 35.96 -8.43 -53.09
CA ILE A 43 36.11 -7.01 -53.49
C ILE A 43 37.11 -6.31 -52.55
N PRO A 44 38.12 -5.57 -53.07
CA PRO A 44 39.24 -5.04 -52.28
C PRO A 44 38.90 -3.80 -51.42
N PRO A 45 39.74 -3.46 -50.42
CA PRO A 45 39.46 -2.38 -49.47
C PRO A 45 39.89 -0.99 -49.95
N PRO A 46 39.09 0.06 -49.70
CA PRO A 46 39.57 1.44 -49.66
C PRO A 46 39.97 1.83 -48.22
N ALA A 47 41.24 2.22 -48.04
CA ALA A 47 41.73 2.93 -46.86
C ALA A 47 41.49 4.46 -46.99
N PRO A 48 41.92 5.30 -46.03
CA PRO A 48 41.78 5.19 -44.57
C PRO A 48 40.80 6.27 -44.02
N SER A 49 40.43 6.15 -42.74
CA SER A 49 39.42 7.02 -42.09
C SER A 49 39.65 8.53 -42.23
N SER A 50 38.65 9.22 -42.79
CA SER A 50 38.51 10.68 -42.66
C SER A 50 38.31 11.10 -41.20
N ARG A 51 39.31 11.84 -40.68
CA ARG A 51 39.20 12.92 -39.70
C ARG A 51 37.90 12.92 -38.86
N ARG A 52 37.94 12.25 -37.69
CA ARG A 52 36.92 12.33 -36.63
C ARG A 52 36.67 13.81 -36.26
N GLN A 53 35.59 14.40 -36.76
CA GLN A 53 35.05 15.62 -36.16
C GLN A 53 34.39 15.25 -34.83
N VAL A 54 34.94 15.74 -33.73
CA VAL A 54 34.32 15.64 -32.41
C VAL A 54 33.20 16.66 -32.34
N VAL A 55 32.03 16.29 -32.88
CA VAL A 55 30.81 17.08 -32.73
C VAL A 55 30.37 16.98 -31.27
N ARG A 56 30.74 17.99 -30.48
CA ARG A 56 30.29 18.14 -29.10
C ARG A 56 28.79 18.39 -29.10
N THR A 57 28.01 17.36 -28.76
CA THR A 57 26.59 17.52 -28.50
C THR A 57 26.39 18.46 -27.29
N PRO A 58 25.52 19.47 -27.38
CA PRO A 58 25.23 20.34 -26.23
C PRO A 58 24.58 19.50 -25.13
N GLY A 59 25.07 19.66 -23.90
CA GLY A 59 24.62 18.88 -22.76
C GLY A 59 23.12 19.01 -22.55
N LYS A 60 22.41 17.87 -22.51
CA LYS A 60 21.00 17.80 -22.17
C LYS A 60 20.85 18.22 -20.71
N ILE A 61 20.43 19.47 -20.48
CA ILE A 61 20.15 20.00 -19.15
C ILE A 61 18.98 19.19 -18.57
N VAL A 62 19.32 18.22 -17.72
CA VAL A 62 18.33 17.57 -16.86
C VAL A 62 18.07 18.54 -15.73
N SER A 63 17.00 19.33 -15.86
CA SER A 63 16.43 20.06 -14.73
C SER A 63 16.13 19.06 -13.64
N GLN A 64 16.93 19.04 -12.58
CA GLN A 64 16.57 18.30 -11.38
C GLN A 64 15.23 18.87 -10.89
N PRO A 65 14.26 18.01 -10.51
CA PRO A 65 13.08 18.50 -9.82
C PRO A 65 13.54 19.26 -8.56
N PRO A 66 12.82 20.30 -8.12
CA PRO A 66 13.17 21.01 -6.90
C PRO A 66 13.30 20.01 -5.74
N PRO A 67 14.21 20.22 -4.79
CA PRO A 67 14.37 19.33 -3.65
C PRO A 67 13.02 19.23 -2.92
N LEU A 68 12.40 18.05 -3.00
CA LEU A 68 11.25 17.73 -2.18
C LEU A 68 11.69 17.80 -0.72
N ASP A 69 10.99 18.60 0.09
CA ASP A 69 11.28 18.69 1.53
C ASP A 69 11.36 17.28 2.12
N ASP A 70 12.43 16.96 2.85
CA ASP A 70 12.63 15.62 3.44
C ASP A 70 11.41 15.19 4.29
N LYS A 71 10.74 16.17 4.92
CA LYS A 71 9.49 15.98 5.67
C LYS A 71 8.29 15.58 4.80
N ALA A 72 8.20 16.07 3.57
CA ALA A 72 7.15 15.68 2.63
C ALA A 72 7.39 14.24 2.13
N ILE A 73 8.65 13.88 1.87
CA ILE A 73 9.06 12.51 1.52
C ILE A 73 8.77 11.54 2.69
N GLU A 74 9.13 11.93 3.92
CA GLU A 74 8.86 11.14 5.13
C GLU A 74 7.35 10.96 5.37
N ARG A 75 6.56 12.05 5.24
CA ARG A 75 5.10 11.99 5.34
C ARG A 75 4.50 11.00 4.35
N GLU A 76 4.85 11.10 3.07
CA GLU A 76 4.24 10.22 2.05
C GLU A 76 4.66 8.77 2.26
N ARG A 77 5.93 8.51 2.61
CA ARG A 77 6.41 7.17 2.97
C ARG A 77 5.65 6.56 4.16
N LEU A 78 5.32 7.36 5.18
CA LEU A 78 4.54 6.90 6.34
C LEU A 78 3.06 6.70 6.01
N LEU A 79 2.48 7.51 5.12
CA LEU A 79 1.12 7.30 4.61
C LEU A 79 1.02 6.04 3.76
N ASP A 80 1.96 5.81 2.83
CA ASP A 80 2.00 4.58 2.05
C ASP A 80 2.15 3.35 2.94
N LYS A 81 3.02 3.42 3.96
CA LYS A 81 3.14 2.37 4.97
C LYS A 81 1.81 2.09 5.70
N LEU A 82 1.00 3.12 6.01
CA LEU A 82 -0.33 2.95 6.59
C LEU A 82 -1.33 2.35 5.59
N ARG A 83 -1.34 2.84 4.34
CA ARG A 83 -2.26 2.38 3.28
C ARG A 83 -2.09 0.89 2.97
N VAL A 84 -0.84 0.40 2.94
CA VAL A 84 -0.52 -1.02 2.69
C VAL A 84 -0.46 -1.89 3.95
N ALA A 85 -0.67 -1.33 5.15
CA ALA A 85 -0.64 -2.12 6.37
C ALA A 85 -1.86 -3.04 6.45
N GLU A 86 -1.60 -4.33 6.73
CA GLU A 86 -2.64 -5.35 6.88
C GLU A 86 -2.67 -5.90 8.32
N GLY A 87 -3.88 -5.99 8.89
CA GLY A 87 -4.10 -6.48 10.25
C GLY A 87 -3.89 -5.44 11.35
N ARG A 88 -4.68 -5.57 12.44
CA ARG A 88 -4.79 -4.62 13.57
C ARG A 88 -3.44 -4.16 14.12
N GLN A 89 -2.48 -5.07 14.31
CA GLN A 89 -1.17 -4.72 14.86
C GLN A 89 -0.29 -3.89 13.89
N ALA A 90 -0.27 -4.22 12.60
CA ALA A 90 0.55 -3.49 11.63
C ALA A 90 -0.02 -2.08 11.39
N ILE A 91 -1.35 -2.00 11.23
CA ILE A 91 -2.10 -0.75 11.11
C ILE A 91 -1.86 0.14 12.34
N THR A 92 -2.02 -0.42 13.55
CA THR A 92 -1.76 0.31 14.80
C THR A 92 -0.32 0.84 14.88
N ARG A 93 0.69 0.06 14.45
CA ARG A 93 2.07 0.54 14.43
C ARG A 93 2.28 1.66 13.40
N ALA A 94 1.79 1.50 12.17
CA ALA A 94 1.92 2.51 11.11
C ALA A 94 1.22 3.83 11.48
N ALA A 95 0.02 3.77 12.05
CA ALA A 95 -0.73 4.93 12.53
C ALA A 95 0.02 5.67 13.66
N ASN A 96 0.58 4.93 14.62
CA ASN A 96 1.36 5.52 15.71
C ASN A 96 2.69 6.11 15.23
N GLU A 97 3.35 5.51 14.23
CA GLU A 97 4.54 6.10 13.60
C GLU A 97 4.20 7.42 12.87
N LEU A 98 3.13 7.44 12.08
CA LEU A 98 2.64 8.65 11.40
C LEU A 98 2.34 9.78 12.41
N LYS A 99 1.58 9.46 13.48
CA LYS A 99 1.25 10.39 14.57
C LYS A 99 2.49 10.86 15.33
N LYS A 100 3.47 9.97 15.57
CA LYS A 100 4.75 10.30 16.24
C LYS A 100 5.63 11.24 15.40
N ALA A 101 5.59 11.13 14.07
CA ALA A 101 6.24 12.07 13.16
C ALA A 101 5.52 13.44 13.07
N GLY A 102 4.38 13.61 13.77
CA GLY A 102 3.57 14.84 13.70
C GLY A 102 2.78 14.96 12.40
N HIS A 103 2.59 13.85 11.68
CA HIS A 103 1.84 13.81 10.42
C HIS A 103 0.42 13.27 10.64
N GLN A 104 -0.47 13.64 9.72
CA GLN A 104 -1.85 13.17 9.66
C GLN A 104 -2.21 12.79 8.21
N PRO A 105 -3.18 11.87 8.02
CA PRO A 105 -3.80 11.63 6.72
C PRO A 105 -4.30 12.93 6.08
N ALA A 106 -4.37 12.97 4.76
CA ALA A 106 -5.03 14.09 4.09
C ALA A 106 -6.55 14.01 4.36
N PRO A 107 -7.28 15.14 4.48
CA PRO A 107 -8.72 15.13 4.81
C PRO A 107 -9.61 14.38 3.82
N ASP A 108 -9.12 14.08 2.62
CA ASP A 108 -9.76 13.36 1.53
C ASP A 108 -9.27 11.90 1.35
N ASP A 109 -8.26 11.47 2.14
CA ASP A 109 -7.67 10.13 2.04
C ASP A 109 -8.54 9.07 2.76
N GLN A 110 -9.67 8.73 2.12
CA GLN A 110 -10.55 7.65 2.56
C GLN A 110 -9.79 6.34 2.82
N VAL A 111 -8.72 6.04 2.08
CA VAL A 111 -8.00 4.76 2.22
C VAL A 111 -7.26 4.72 3.55
N SER A 112 -6.56 5.81 3.91
CA SER A 112 -5.92 5.94 5.22
C SER A 112 -6.92 5.87 6.36
N PHE A 113 -8.04 6.60 6.30
CA PHE A 113 -9.07 6.55 7.35
C PHE A 113 -9.76 5.19 7.46
N LEU A 114 -10.00 4.50 6.34
CA LEU A 114 -10.51 3.13 6.35
C LEU A 114 -9.56 2.18 7.10
N GLN A 115 -8.24 2.33 6.96
CA GLN A 115 -7.29 1.54 7.73
C GLN A 115 -7.34 1.89 9.22
N LEU A 116 -7.50 3.16 9.59
CA LEU A 116 -7.62 3.58 11.00
C LEU A 116 -8.85 3.00 11.73
N LEU A 117 -9.86 2.50 11.03
CA LEU A 117 -10.96 1.73 11.66
C LEU A 117 -10.51 0.41 12.29
N GLU A 118 -9.35 -0.15 11.90
CA GLU A 118 -8.76 -1.35 12.50
C GLU A 118 -7.68 -1.00 13.54
N HIS A 119 -7.71 0.21 14.11
CA HIS A 119 -6.77 0.62 15.14
C HIS A 119 -7.04 -0.08 16.49
N THR A 120 -6.04 -0.13 17.37
CA THR A 120 -6.24 -0.75 18.71
C THR A 120 -6.89 0.21 19.71
N ASP A 121 -6.51 1.49 19.67
CA ASP A 121 -7.09 2.57 20.48
C ASP A 121 -8.35 3.11 19.79
N GLU A 122 -9.48 3.06 20.51
CA GLU A 122 -10.80 3.47 20.01
C GLU A 122 -10.95 4.98 19.79
N SER A 123 -10.17 5.82 20.47
CA SER A 123 -10.21 7.28 20.22
C SER A 123 -9.78 7.63 18.80
N VAL A 124 -8.84 6.85 18.24
CA VAL A 124 -8.39 6.94 16.85
C VAL A 124 -9.44 6.39 15.89
N VAL A 125 -10.14 5.31 16.27
CA VAL A 125 -11.25 4.74 15.50
C VAL A 125 -12.41 5.74 15.41
N GLN A 126 -12.81 6.33 16.53
CA GLN A 126 -13.86 7.36 16.60
C GLN A 126 -13.52 8.57 15.73
N SER A 127 -12.28 9.09 15.85
CA SER A 127 -11.78 10.17 14.99
C SER A 127 -11.85 9.79 13.49
N ALA A 128 -11.49 8.56 13.14
CA ALA A 128 -11.57 8.09 11.75
C ALA A 128 -13.01 7.91 11.25
N ILE A 129 -13.95 7.50 12.12
CA ILE A 129 -15.39 7.45 11.81
C ILE A 129 -15.91 8.86 11.54
N GLU A 130 -15.51 9.86 12.34
CA GLU A 130 -15.92 11.25 12.12
C GLU A 130 -15.41 11.82 10.80
N GLU A 131 -14.11 11.66 10.49
CA GLU A 131 -13.55 12.15 9.22
C GLU A 131 -14.16 11.42 8.02
N LEU A 132 -14.35 10.10 8.08
CA LEU A 132 -15.09 9.37 7.04
C LEU A 132 -16.53 9.90 6.90
N GLY A 133 -17.22 10.17 8.00
CA GLY A 133 -18.55 10.78 7.98
C GLY A 133 -18.58 12.10 7.23
N ARG A 134 -17.54 12.94 7.35
CA ARG A 134 -17.40 14.19 6.59
C ARG A 134 -17.10 13.91 5.11
N ILE A 135 -16.12 13.08 4.80
CA ILE A 135 -15.73 12.77 3.40
C ILE A 135 -16.91 12.21 2.62
N LEU A 136 -17.70 11.32 3.23
CA LEU A 136 -18.85 10.69 2.59
C LEU A 136 -20.05 11.63 2.37
N THR A 137 -19.99 12.89 2.79
CA THR A 137 -20.93 13.93 2.32
C THR A 137 -20.51 14.56 0.99
N LEU A 138 -19.23 14.42 0.60
CA LEU A 138 -18.64 15.05 -0.58
C LEU A 138 -18.29 14.05 -1.69
N GLU A 139 -17.83 12.85 -1.32
CA GLU A 139 -17.35 11.81 -2.24
C GLU A 139 -17.95 10.43 -1.90
N PRO A 140 -18.36 9.61 -2.89
CA PRO A 140 -18.82 8.24 -2.65
C PRO A 140 -17.72 7.35 -2.04
N VAL A 141 -18.13 6.27 -1.36
CA VAL A 141 -17.20 5.33 -0.70
C VAL A 141 -16.33 4.58 -1.72
N LYS A 142 -15.01 4.80 -1.69
CA LYS A 142 -14.04 4.14 -2.58
C LYS A 142 -13.96 2.62 -2.41
N ARG A 143 -14.26 2.10 -1.21
CA ARG A 143 -14.23 0.66 -0.86
C ARG A 143 -15.40 0.27 0.04
N PHE A 144 -16.63 0.38 -0.48
CA PHE A 144 -17.86 0.17 0.29
C PHE A 144 -17.89 -1.14 1.12
N THR A 145 -17.53 -2.28 0.51
CA THR A 145 -17.54 -3.58 1.20
C THR A 145 -16.57 -3.65 2.39
N VAL A 146 -15.42 -2.98 2.28
CA VAL A 146 -14.43 -2.87 3.37
C VAL A 146 -14.96 -1.97 4.48
N LEU A 147 -15.57 -0.84 4.13
CA LEU A 147 -16.22 0.06 5.09
C LEU A 147 -17.33 -0.68 5.86
N GLU A 148 -18.27 -1.30 5.15
CA GLU A 148 -19.42 -2.00 5.76
C GLU A 148 -18.96 -3.12 6.70
N SER A 149 -18.01 -3.95 6.26
CA SER A 149 -17.46 -5.04 7.08
C SER A 149 -16.78 -4.52 8.36
N ARG A 150 -16.00 -3.44 8.26
CA ARG A 150 -15.31 -2.84 9.41
C ARG A 150 -16.28 -2.16 10.38
N LEU A 151 -17.22 -1.36 9.88
CA LEU A 151 -18.23 -0.72 10.73
C LEU A 151 -19.13 -1.74 11.41
N ARG A 152 -19.54 -2.81 10.71
CA ARG A 152 -20.29 -3.90 11.33
C ARG A 152 -19.49 -4.61 12.44
N ARG A 153 -18.19 -4.86 12.24
CA ARG A 153 -17.34 -5.42 13.29
C ARG A 153 -17.27 -4.48 14.51
N LEU A 154 -17.15 -3.17 14.29
CA LEU A 154 -17.11 -2.18 15.38
C LEU A 154 -18.44 -2.08 16.13
N GLU A 155 -19.57 -2.16 15.44
CA GLU A 155 -20.90 -2.26 16.08
C GLU A 155 -21.06 -3.50 16.97
N GLU A 156 -20.45 -4.63 16.58
CA GLU A 156 -20.58 -5.92 17.26
C GLU A 156 -19.52 -6.14 18.36
N LEU A 157 -18.33 -5.53 18.26
CA LEU A 157 -17.14 -5.88 19.06
C LEU A 157 -16.35 -4.69 19.67
N ALA A 158 -16.76 -3.43 19.48
CA ALA A 158 -16.09 -2.32 20.18
C ALA A 158 -16.46 -2.31 21.68
N ASP A 159 -15.51 -1.95 22.54
CA ASP A 159 -15.70 -1.91 23.99
C ASP A 159 -16.43 -0.62 24.43
N ASP A 160 -16.27 0.50 23.70
CA ASP A 160 -16.99 1.75 23.97
C ASP A 160 -18.35 1.81 23.23
N PRO A 161 -19.49 1.97 23.95
CA PRO A 161 -20.79 2.18 23.33
C PRO A 161 -20.85 3.43 22.42
N ALA A 162 -20.01 4.45 22.64
CA ALA A 162 -19.93 5.61 21.75
C ALA A 162 -19.32 5.25 20.38
N THR A 163 -18.30 4.38 20.35
CA THR A 163 -17.75 3.81 19.12
C THR A 163 -18.80 2.99 18.37
N GLN A 164 -19.51 2.10 19.08
CA GLN A 164 -20.59 1.29 18.49
C GLN A 164 -21.69 2.16 17.85
N ALA A 165 -22.17 3.19 18.57
CA ALA A 165 -23.19 4.10 18.09
C ALA A 165 -22.72 4.90 16.86
N SER A 166 -21.49 5.40 16.89
CA SER A 166 -20.86 6.15 15.79
C SER A 166 -20.69 5.28 14.54
N ALA A 167 -20.24 4.03 14.69
CA ALA A 167 -20.11 3.07 13.59
C ALA A 167 -21.47 2.74 12.96
N ARG A 168 -22.50 2.48 13.79
CA ARG A 168 -23.89 2.23 13.35
C ARG A 168 -24.47 3.39 12.56
N ARG A 169 -24.20 4.61 13.00
CA ARG A 169 -24.62 5.84 12.33
C ARG A 169 -23.95 5.95 10.96
N LEU A 170 -22.62 5.87 10.90
CA LEU A 170 -21.87 5.94 9.63
C LEU A 170 -22.28 4.84 8.64
N ARG A 171 -22.58 3.62 9.12
CA ARG A 171 -23.06 2.53 8.24
C ARG A 171 -24.44 2.84 7.64
N ARG A 172 -25.32 3.52 8.38
CA ARG A 172 -26.61 4.02 7.85
C ARG A 172 -26.40 5.13 6.82
N GLN A 173 -25.51 6.08 7.10
CA GLN A 173 -25.14 7.15 6.19
C GLN A 173 -24.63 6.57 4.86
N ALA A 174 -23.64 5.68 4.92
CA ALA A 174 -23.03 5.05 3.75
C ALA A 174 -23.98 4.14 2.94
N THR A 175 -25.07 3.65 3.55
CA THR A 175 -26.11 2.85 2.86
C THR A 175 -27.29 3.68 2.35
N GLY A 176 -27.26 5.01 2.50
CA GLY A 176 -28.39 5.88 2.14
C GLY A 176 -29.62 5.70 3.03
N ARG A 177 -29.45 5.13 4.24
CA ARG A 177 -30.53 4.81 5.20
C ARG A 177 -30.68 5.85 6.31
N GLU A 178 -30.05 7.02 6.18
CA GLU A 178 -30.30 8.19 7.05
C GLU A 178 -31.28 9.20 6.44
N THR A 179 -31.66 9.06 5.17
CA THR A 179 -32.51 10.00 4.43
C THR A 179 -33.95 9.50 4.22
N SER A 180 -34.52 8.78 5.19
CA SER A 180 -35.90 8.28 5.19
C SER A 180 -36.45 8.13 6.61
#